data_AF-A0A8S3ZQ93-F1
#
_entry.id   AF-A0A8S3ZQ93-F1
#
_cell.length_a   1.000
_cell.length_b   1.000
_cell.length_c   1.000
_cell.angle_alpha   90.00
_cell.angle_beta   90.00
_cell.angle_gamma   90.00
#
_symmetry.space_group_name_H-M   'P 1'
#
loop_
_entity.id
_entity.type
_entity.pdbx_description
1 polymer ?
#
loop_
_entity_poly.entity_id
_entity_poly.type
_entity_poly.pdbx_seq_one_letter_code
_entity_poly.pdbx_strand_id
1 'polypeptide(L)'
;MSGYPSLRPKSDASQVVDLPKGLHGVPDAMMFGLQASRASQGLKSVHPLQATEEQWQNNVLKMDFAMLKNSQGIHAPLKLQMEIFAVSRMQRLPCLHSSNIMLDTLTGRDDLIGFEDFLNNPADSEVMGQPHAMMERKLGLL
;
A
#
# COMPACT_ATOMS: atom_id res chain seq x y z
N MET A 1 23.10 -5.71 -21.69
CA MET A 1 22.12 -6.74 -21.34
C MET A 1 21.43 -6.32 -20.05
N SER A 2 20.21 -5.77 -20.13
CA SER A 2 19.51 -5.25 -18.95
C SER A 2 18.94 -6.42 -18.16
N GLY A 3 19.50 -6.71 -16.98
CA GLY A 3 18.95 -7.71 -16.07
C GLY A 3 17.59 -7.25 -15.51
N TYR A 4 16.69 -8.21 -15.29
CA TYR A 4 15.44 -7.96 -14.57
C TYR A 4 15.72 -7.65 -13.09
N PRO A 5 14.90 -6.80 -12.44
CA PRO A 5 15.02 -6.58 -11.00
C PRO A 5 14.84 -7.91 -10.25
N SER A 6 15.66 -8.15 -9.24
CA SER A 6 15.59 -9.39 -8.46
C SER A 6 14.42 -9.36 -7.46
N LEU A 7 13.70 -10.48 -7.37
CA LEU A 7 12.73 -10.78 -6.30
C LEU A 7 13.39 -11.30 -5.03
N ARG A 8 14.73 -11.34 -4.98
CA ARG A 8 15.49 -11.88 -3.85
C ARG A 8 15.37 -10.96 -2.63
N PRO A 9 15.53 -11.53 -1.42
CA PRO A 9 15.47 -10.75 -0.21
C PRO A 9 16.51 -9.64 -0.21
N LYS A 10 16.05 -8.41 0.01
CA LYS A 10 16.91 -7.27 0.27
C LYS A 10 16.90 -7.06 1.77
N SER A 11 18.07 -7.02 2.39
CA SER A 11 18.18 -6.65 3.79
C SER A 11 17.83 -5.17 3.91
N ASP A 12 16.71 -4.85 4.54
CA ASP A 12 16.35 -3.46 4.80
C ASP A 12 17.33 -2.87 5.81
N ALA A 13 18.13 -1.92 5.36
CA ALA A 13 18.87 -1.02 6.23
C ALA A 13 17.85 -0.07 6.89
N SER A 14 17.65 -0.22 8.20
CA SER A 14 16.96 0.72 9.12
C SER A 14 15.88 1.60 8.47
N GLN A 15 14.66 1.09 8.35
CA GLN A 15 13.52 1.94 7.98
C GLN A 15 13.27 2.95 9.12
N VAL A 16 13.34 4.24 8.81
CA VAL A 16 12.92 5.31 9.72
C VAL A 16 11.40 5.25 9.81
N VAL A 17 10.87 4.93 11.00
CA VAL A 17 9.43 4.96 11.23
C VAL A 17 9.02 6.41 11.46
N ASP A 18 8.43 7.03 10.45
CA ASP A 18 7.83 8.35 10.58
C ASP A 18 6.50 8.24 11.34
N LEU A 19 6.47 8.76 12.58
CA LEU A 19 5.22 8.84 13.33
C LEU A 19 4.33 9.95 12.75
N PRO A 20 3.00 9.73 12.66
CA PRO A 20 2.07 10.79 12.27
C PRO A 20 2.18 11.93 13.29
N LYS A 21 2.62 13.10 12.83
CA LYS A 21 2.79 14.30 13.66
C LYS A 21 1.42 14.97 13.78
N GLY A 22 0.92 15.11 15.01
CA GLY A 22 -0.25 15.96 15.27
C GLY A 22 0.08 17.44 15.04
N LEU A 23 -0.92 18.30 15.24
CA LEU A 23 -0.82 19.76 15.05
C LEU A 23 0.40 20.41 15.76
N HIS A 24 0.87 19.78 16.84
CA HIS A 24 2.00 20.24 17.65
C HIS A 24 3.29 19.40 17.49
N GLY A 25 3.40 18.58 16.43
CA GLY A 25 4.57 17.73 16.20
C GLY A 25 4.66 16.49 17.09
N VAL A 26 3.70 16.32 18.02
CA VAL A 26 3.56 15.14 18.87
C VAL A 26 2.49 14.21 18.25
N PRO A 27 2.76 12.90 18.13
CA PRO A 27 1.74 11.94 17.70
C PRO A 27 0.58 11.86 18.70
N ASP A 28 -0.64 12.15 18.25
CA ASP A 28 -1.84 12.05 19.09
C ASP A 28 -2.28 10.59 19.27
N ALA A 29 -2.00 10.00 20.43
CA ALA A 29 -2.36 8.62 20.73
C ALA A 29 -3.89 8.37 20.78
N MET A 30 -4.71 9.41 21.00
CA MET A 30 -6.17 9.27 21.03
C MET A 30 -6.76 9.19 19.62
N MET A 31 -6.19 9.93 18.67
CA MET A 31 -6.63 9.91 17.27
C MET A 31 -5.93 8.85 16.40
N PHE A 32 -4.66 8.55 16.68
CA PHE A 32 -3.86 7.58 15.91
C PHE A 32 -3.80 6.19 16.56
N GLY A 33 -4.35 6.03 17.78
CA GLY A 33 -4.45 4.76 18.49
C GLY A 33 -3.09 4.09 18.78
N LEU A 34 -3.10 2.77 18.97
CA LEU A 34 -1.91 1.95 19.22
C LEU A 34 -0.85 1.99 18.09
N GLN A 35 -1.13 2.63 16.95
CA GLN A 35 -0.17 2.77 15.86
C GLN A 35 1.09 3.53 16.29
N ALA A 36 0.98 4.49 17.22
CA ALA A 36 2.14 5.22 17.77
C ALA A 36 3.13 4.28 18.49
N SER A 37 2.64 3.17 19.06
CA SER A 37 3.50 2.16 19.72
C SER A 37 4.25 1.27 18.73
N ARG A 38 3.83 1.21 17.45
CA ARG A 38 4.53 0.47 16.38
C ARG A 38 5.85 1.11 15.97
N ALA A 39 6.16 2.34 16.39
CA ALA A 39 7.51 2.92 16.22
C ALA A 39 8.61 2.11 16.91
N SER A 40 8.26 1.34 17.96
CA SER A 40 9.18 0.41 18.63
C SER A 40 9.39 -0.91 17.85
N GLN A 41 8.65 -1.13 16.76
CA GLN A 41 8.67 -2.40 16.02
C GLN A 41 9.98 -2.62 15.26
N GLY A 42 10.72 -1.56 14.96
CA GLY A 42 12.10 -1.63 14.44
C GLY A 42 13.13 -2.15 15.45
N LEU A 43 12.78 -2.32 16.73
CA LEU A 43 13.66 -2.93 17.74
C LEU A 43 13.46 -4.47 17.89
N LYS A 44 12.56 -5.09 17.13
CA LYS A 44 12.32 -6.54 17.21
C LYS A 44 13.28 -7.29 16.28
N SER A 45 13.75 -8.45 16.71
CA SER A 45 14.48 -9.37 15.83
C SER A 45 13.52 -9.88 14.75
N VAL A 46 13.67 -9.37 13.53
CA VAL A 46 12.80 -9.68 12.39
C VAL A 46 13.43 -10.79 11.55
N HIS A 47 12.60 -11.68 11.01
CA HIS A 47 13.04 -12.70 10.07
C HIS A 47 13.54 -12.05 8.76
N PRO A 48 14.66 -12.48 8.16
CA PRO A 48 15.25 -11.82 6.99
C PRO A 48 14.32 -11.79 5.75
N LEU A 49 13.37 -12.73 5.66
CA LEU A 49 12.36 -12.74 4.60
C LEU A 49 11.24 -11.71 4.81
N GLN A 50 10.97 -11.29 6.05
CA GLN A 50 9.79 -10.48 6.37
C GLN A 50 9.76 -9.16 5.58
N ALA A 51 10.87 -8.42 5.58
CA ALA A 51 11.00 -7.16 4.82
C ALA A 51 10.76 -7.35 3.31
N THR A 52 11.10 -8.53 2.81
CA THR A 52 10.92 -8.86 1.39
C THR A 52 9.47 -9.21 1.08
N GLU A 53 8.83 -9.96 1.97
CA GLU A 53 7.42 -10.31 1.86
C GLU A 53 6.54 -9.05 1.92
N GLU A 54 6.86 -8.11 2.80
CA GLU A 54 6.19 -6.80 2.90
C GLU A 54 6.27 -6.00 1.59
N GLN A 55 7.34 -6.15 0.81
CA GLN A 55 7.55 -5.44 -0.46
C GLN A 55 7.32 -6.32 -1.70
N TRP A 56 6.86 -7.56 -1.53
CA TRP A 56 6.85 -8.58 -2.59
C TRP A 56 6.06 -8.12 -3.82
N GLN A 57 4.84 -7.62 -3.60
CA GLN A 57 3.94 -7.20 -4.68
C GLN A 57 4.51 -6.03 -5.50
N ASN A 58 5.18 -5.08 -4.84
CA ASN A 58 5.88 -3.98 -5.51
C ASN A 58 7.06 -4.47 -6.34
N ASN A 59 7.76 -5.50 -5.88
CA ASN A 59 8.91 -6.07 -6.59
C ASN A 59 8.48 -6.88 -7.82
N VAL A 60 7.38 -7.65 -7.70
CA VAL A 60 6.75 -8.36 -8.83
C VAL A 60 6.32 -7.36 -9.90
N LEU A 61 5.57 -6.32 -9.52
CA LEU A 61 5.12 -5.28 -10.45
C LEU A 61 6.29 -4.57 -11.16
N LYS A 62 7.40 -4.28 -10.45
CA LYS A 62 8.62 -3.73 -11.06
C LYS A 62 9.25 -4.67 -12.08
N MET A 63 9.23 -5.98 -11.80
CA MET A 63 9.71 -7.01 -12.73
C MET A 63 8.84 -7.06 -13.98
N ASP A 64 7.52 -7.04 -13.82
CA ASP A 64 6.56 -7.09 -14.92
C ASP A 64 6.67 -5.85 -15.81
N PHE A 65 6.83 -4.66 -15.23
CA PHE A 65 7.07 -3.45 -16.02
C PHE A 65 8.41 -3.47 -16.76
N ALA A 66 9.46 -4.05 -16.17
CA ALA A 66 10.72 -4.23 -16.86
C ALA A 66 10.58 -5.23 -18.04
N MET A 67 9.83 -6.31 -17.85
CA MET A 67 9.48 -7.27 -18.91
C MET A 67 8.67 -6.61 -20.01
N LEU A 68 7.61 -5.90 -19.66
CA LEU A 68 6.72 -5.22 -20.59
C LEU A 68 7.47 -4.16 -21.42
N LYS A 69 8.36 -3.41 -20.78
CA LYS A 69 9.27 -2.47 -21.46
C LYS A 69 10.17 -3.17 -22.47
N ASN A 70 10.71 -4.33 -22.11
CA ASN A 70 11.61 -5.07 -22.99
C ASN A 70 10.87 -5.71 -24.17
N SER A 71 9.63 -6.17 -23.99
CA SER A 71 8.85 -6.82 -25.03
C SER A 71 8.13 -5.84 -25.97
N GLN A 72 7.56 -4.76 -25.41
CA GLN A 72 6.68 -3.83 -26.14
C GLN A 72 7.27 -2.42 -26.24
N GLY A 73 8.33 -2.10 -25.52
CA GLY A 73 8.91 -0.75 -25.46
C GLY A 73 8.35 0.10 -24.31
N ILE A 74 8.84 1.33 -24.18
CA ILE A 74 8.57 2.19 -23.01
C ILE A 74 7.11 2.65 -22.88
N HIS A 75 6.36 2.68 -23.98
CA HIS A 75 4.99 3.17 -23.99
C HIS A 75 4.02 2.24 -23.24
N ALA A 76 4.28 0.93 -23.25
CA ALA A 76 3.41 -0.06 -22.63
C ALA A 76 3.32 0.06 -21.09
N PRO A 77 4.44 0.05 -20.34
CA PRO A 77 4.38 0.26 -18.89
C PRO A 77 3.89 1.65 -18.51
N LEU A 78 4.19 2.69 -19.31
CA LEU A 78 3.71 4.04 -19.06
C LEU A 78 2.18 4.10 -19.13
N LYS A 79 1.59 3.52 -20.18
CA LYS A 79 0.13 3.45 -20.35
C LYS A 79 -0.52 2.72 -19.18
N LEU A 80 -0.02 1.54 -18.83
CA LEU A 80 -0.56 0.75 -17.73
C LEU A 80 -0.44 1.49 -16.38
N GLN A 81 0.68 2.15 -16.13
CA GLN A 81 0.86 2.96 -14.93
C GLN A 81 -0.12 4.15 -14.89
N MET A 82 -0.41 4.79 -16.02
CA MET A 82 -1.42 5.85 -16.11
C MET A 82 -2.83 5.32 -15.81
N GLU A 83 -3.17 4.13 -16.32
CA GLU A 83 -4.46 3.48 -16.06
C GLU A 83 -4.61 3.14 -14.57
N ILE A 84 -3.59 2.50 -13.96
CA ILE A 84 -3.57 2.20 -12.53
C ILE A 84 -3.74 3.49 -11.70
N PHE A 85 -3.03 4.56 -12.07
CA PHE A 85 -3.16 5.84 -11.38
C PHE A 85 -4.56 6.43 -11.51
N ALA A 86 -5.17 6.40 -12.70
CA ALA A 86 -6.52 6.90 -12.91
C ALA A 86 -7.55 6.12 -12.07
N VAL A 87 -7.45 4.79 -12.06
CA VAL A 87 -8.36 3.91 -11.32
C VAL A 87 -8.17 4.03 -9.81
N SER A 88 -6.94 4.19 -9.31
CA SER A 88 -6.68 4.38 -7.89
C SER A 88 -7.35 5.63 -7.29
N ARG A 89 -7.61 6.65 -8.13
CA ARG A 89 -8.31 7.87 -7.72
C ARG A 89 -9.83 7.71 -7.69
N MET A 90 -10.37 6.74 -8.41
CA MET A 90 -11.81 6.48 -8.48
C MET A 90 -12.26 5.62 -7.30
N GLN A 91 -12.46 6.26 -6.15
CA GLN A 91 -12.93 5.60 -4.93
C GLN A 91 -14.19 6.25 -4.39
N ARG A 92 -14.96 5.48 -3.61
CA ARG A 92 -16.10 6.00 -2.86
C ARG A 92 -15.64 6.95 -1.75
N LEU A 93 -16.62 7.53 -1.04
CA LEU A 93 -16.36 8.32 0.15
C LEU A 93 -15.53 7.51 1.15
N PRO A 94 -14.63 8.13 1.94
CA PRO A 94 -13.70 7.41 2.81
C PRO A 94 -14.39 6.54 3.88
N CYS A 95 -15.67 6.76 4.17
CA CYS A 95 -16.47 5.95 5.08
C CYS A 95 -17.14 4.73 4.42
N LEU A 96 -17.12 4.63 3.09
CA LEU A 96 -17.74 3.55 2.32
C LEU A 96 -16.67 2.75 1.61
N HIS A 97 -16.73 1.43 1.74
CA HIS A 97 -15.78 0.55 1.08
C HIS A 97 -15.94 0.61 -0.45
N SER A 98 -14.80 0.72 -1.15
CA SER A 98 -14.69 0.57 -2.59
C SER A 98 -14.06 -0.77 -2.93
N SER A 99 -14.74 -1.57 -3.74
CA SER A 99 -14.28 -2.91 -4.13
C SER A 99 -13.07 -2.93 -5.06
N ASN A 100 -12.63 -1.77 -5.59
CA ASN A 100 -11.42 -1.61 -6.42
C ASN A 100 -11.22 -2.61 -7.58
N ILE A 101 -12.28 -3.25 -8.07
CA ILE A 101 -12.19 -4.36 -9.04
C ILE A 101 -11.35 -4.04 -10.29
N MET A 102 -11.44 -2.82 -10.82
CA MET A 102 -10.66 -2.44 -11.99
C MET A 102 -9.16 -2.31 -11.67
N LEU A 103 -8.80 -1.88 -10.45
CA LEU A 103 -7.41 -1.83 -10.02
C LEU A 103 -6.85 -3.26 -9.91
N ASP A 104 -7.64 -4.17 -9.37
CA ASP A 104 -7.26 -5.56 -9.19
C ASP A 104 -7.04 -6.26 -10.54
N THR A 105 -7.93 -6.01 -11.52
CA THR A 105 -7.75 -6.55 -12.89
C THR A 105 -6.49 -6.01 -13.58
N LEU A 106 -6.14 -4.73 -13.39
CA LEU A 106 -4.93 -4.15 -13.99
C LEU A 106 -3.64 -4.62 -13.32
N THR A 107 -3.72 -5.03 -12.06
CA THR A 107 -2.59 -5.56 -11.29
C THR A 107 -2.51 -7.08 -11.31
N GLY A 108 -3.52 -7.78 -11.87
CA GLY A 108 -3.61 -9.24 -11.92
C GLY A 108 -3.87 -9.89 -10.56
N ARG A 109 -4.47 -9.14 -9.62
CA ARG A 109 -4.79 -9.63 -8.26
C ARG A 109 -6.10 -10.43 -8.23
N ASP A 110 -6.99 -10.21 -9.19
CA ASP A 110 -8.31 -10.85 -9.30
C ASP A 110 -8.27 -12.37 -9.46
N ASP A 111 -7.14 -12.93 -9.92
CA ASP A 111 -6.93 -14.38 -10.05
C ASP A 111 -6.47 -15.07 -8.76
N LEU A 112 -6.03 -14.31 -7.75
CA LEU A 112 -5.40 -14.82 -6.53
C LEU A 112 -6.24 -14.49 -5.30
N ILE A 113 -6.30 -15.41 -4.35
CA ILE A 113 -6.92 -15.20 -3.04
C ILE A 113 -5.82 -15.13 -1.98
N GLY A 114 -5.72 -13.98 -1.32
CA GLY A 114 -4.76 -13.69 -0.25
C GLY A 114 -5.34 -13.92 1.15
N PHE A 115 -4.49 -13.70 2.16
CA PHE A 115 -4.91 -13.80 3.57
C PHE A 115 -5.84 -12.65 3.97
N GLU A 116 -5.60 -11.49 3.37
CA GLU A 116 -6.34 -10.27 3.60
C GLU A 116 -7.79 -10.35 3.09
N ASP A 117 -8.07 -11.18 2.08
CA ASP A 117 -9.41 -11.26 1.49
C ASP A 117 -10.42 -11.95 2.44
N PHE A 118 -9.95 -12.82 3.34
CA PHE A 118 -10.80 -13.49 4.34
C PHE A 118 -10.60 -12.99 5.78
N LEU A 119 -9.41 -12.51 6.15
CA LEU A 119 -9.17 -11.97 7.51
C LEU A 119 -9.49 -10.49 7.65
N ASN A 120 -9.44 -9.73 6.56
CA ASN A 120 -9.67 -8.29 6.58
C ASN A 120 -10.93 -7.92 5.79
N ASN A 121 -12.06 -8.51 6.18
CA ASN A 121 -13.35 -8.21 5.58
C ASN A 121 -13.64 -6.70 5.71
N PRO A 122 -13.79 -5.97 4.60
CA PRO A 122 -14.00 -4.54 4.64
C PRO A 122 -15.29 -4.11 5.34
N ALA A 123 -16.29 -4.99 5.44
CA ALA A 123 -17.51 -4.71 6.19
C ALA A 123 -17.26 -4.62 7.71
N ASP A 124 -16.23 -5.29 8.21
CA ASP A 124 -15.89 -5.38 9.63
C ASP A 124 -14.75 -4.42 10.02
N SER A 125 -14.42 -3.46 9.14
CA SER A 125 -13.30 -2.56 9.34
C SER A 125 -13.54 -1.58 10.49
N GLU A 126 -12.70 -1.66 11.52
CA GLU A 126 -12.64 -0.72 12.65
C GLU A 126 -12.32 0.73 12.26
N VAL A 127 -11.89 0.95 11.01
CA VAL A 127 -11.56 2.27 10.46
C VAL A 127 -12.80 3.08 10.10
N MET A 128 -14.00 2.48 10.14
CA MET A 128 -15.25 3.17 9.86
C MET A 128 -15.63 4.12 11.02
N GLY A 129 -15.22 5.37 10.90
CA GLY A 129 -15.52 6.46 11.84
C GLY A 129 -16.68 7.35 11.40
N GLN A 130 -16.86 8.48 12.10
CA GLN A 130 -17.84 9.50 11.74
C GLN A 130 -17.55 10.03 10.31
N PRO A 131 -18.51 9.98 9.36
CA PRO A 131 -18.27 10.35 7.96
C PRO A 131 -17.71 11.76 7.77
N HIS A 132 -18.16 12.72 8.57
CA HIS A 132 -17.70 14.11 8.52
C HIS A 132 -16.21 14.21 8.87
N ALA A 133 -15.79 13.62 9.99
CA ALA A 133 -14.39 13.65 10.43
C ALA A 133 -13.44 12.95 9.43
N MET A 134 -13.87 11.82 8.84
CA MET A 134 -13.07 11.13 7.83
C MET A 134 -12.91 11.95 6.54
N MET A 135 -13.96 12.69 6.15
CA MET A 135 -13.93 13.56 4.99
C MET A 135 -13.06 14.80 5.23
N GLU A 136 -13.20 15.45 6.38
CA GLU A 136 -12.37 16.60 6.79
C GLU A 136 -10.88 16.23 6.77
N ARG A 137 -10.53 15.06 7.31
CA ARG A 137 -9.16 14.52 7.25
C ARG A 137 -8.68 14.25 5.83
N LYS A 138 -9.52 13.68 4.95
CA LYS A 138 -9.16 13.45 3.54
C LYS A 138 -8.94 14.77 2.78
N LEU A 139 -9.64 15.83 3.17
CA LEU A 139 -9.52 17.17 2.60
C LEU A 139 -8.42 18.01 3.27
N GLY A 140 -7.81 17.53 4.35
CA GLY A 140 -6.76 18.24 5.09
C GLY A 140 -7.26 19.41 5.94
N LEU A 141 -8.53 19.39 6.35
CA LEU A 141 -9.15 20.41 7.19
C LEU A 141 -8.95 20.15 8.70
N LEU A 142 -8.60 18.91 9.05
CA LEU A 142 -8.37 18.38 10.40
C LEU A 142 -7.09 17.53 10.38
#